data_AF-A0A0N8RBE9-F1
#
_entry.id   AF-A0A0N8RBE9-F1
#
_cell.length_a   1.000
_cell.length_b   1.000
_cell.length_c   1.000
_cell.angle_alpha   90.00
_cell.angle_beta   90.00
_cell.angle_gamma   90.00
#
_symmetry.space_group_name_H-M   'P 1'
#
loop_
_entity.id
_entity.type
_entity.pdbx_description
1 polymer ?
#
loop_
_entity_poly.entity_id
_entity_poly.type
_entity_poly.pdbx_seq_one_letter_code
_entity_poly.pdbx_strand_id
1 'polypeptide(L)'
;MRGRHAVRRAERFAGPLRPASGCAGIACGRAAGHPGDRRQLLVHVSGCASRATHRNQLPAGLRMRSRSASWLPGTAPAAFADASDRSSGKQGFAYRLARATLLASPATATCPMPLRQRLENLPVGQKLLAALLVLMTTVLLVANLTFISAAYYISQEAMAPQALQTIGRLISSANLNERALYSPDEARALLKELRSYGPLRAAALYDNDGERLEQMHQGESLELPRHFKDMDNWRLTEFRSTQVITVPKGDEPPGHLLLVASSELPPAFYTGTLTASLGILVFSVLLWLVVARQIRRLITEPIYQLEELSRQVTREENYALRAEPGNEDEIGSLAEAFNTMLSRIEAREQQLKRARDDSQEAYDQAQGLAEETRHTNRKLELEVQVRSKIEKKLTGFQNYLNSIIDSMPSAMIALDEQLYVTQWNQEATALSGTTLDEALNQPIFLAFEPMRSFLPQIKHTVERHSVTKIERVTWIKNDESRHSALTFYP
;
A
#
# COMPACT_ATOMS: atom_id res chain seq x y z
N MET A 1 55.76 -20.77 13.84
CA MET A 1 57.15 -20.25 13.88
C MET A 1 57.16 -18.95 13.06
N ARG A 2 57.34 -17.76 13.66
CA ARG A 2 58.61 -17.01 13.92
C ARG A 2 59.28 -16.40 12.65
N GLY A 3 59.48 -15.07 12.65
CA GLY A 3 60.16 -14.23 11.63
C GLY A 3 59.21 -13.15 11.07
N ARG A 4 59.28 -11.81 11.28
CA ARG A 4 60.37 -10.80 11.51
C ARG A 4 61.37 -10.73 10.34
N HIS A 5 61.81 -9.57 9.80
CA HIS A 5 61.61 -8.13 10.08
C HIS A 5 62.06 -7.25 8.87
N ALA A 6 61.46 -6.07 8.65
CA ALA A 6 62.05 -4.78 8.15
C ALA A 6 60.90 -3.80 7.82
N VAL A 7 60.74 -2.55 8.27
CA VAL A 7 61.51 -1.49 9.00
C VAL A 7 62.39 -0.55 8.15
N ARG A 8 61.80 0.61 7.79
CA ARG A 8 62.30 2.03 7.74
C ARG A 8 61.17 2.84 7.09
N ARG A 9 60.51 3.87 7.64
CA ARG A 9 60.80 4.94 8.63
C ARG A 9 61.54 6.15 8.05
N ALA A 10 60.77 7.11 7.54
CA ALA A 10 60.99 8.55 7.71
C ALA A 10 59.92 9.07 8.71
N GLU A 11 59.97 10.32 9.18
CA GLU A 11 59.20 10.76 10.37
C GLU A 11 58.86 12.28 10.40
N ARG A 12 57.64 12.64 10.86
CA ARG A 12 57.31 13.88 11.66
C ARG A 12 57.31 15.24 10.93
N PHE A 13 56.77 16.35 11.44
CA PHE A 13 56.18 16.85 12.72
C PHE A 13 55.01 17.82 12.34
N ALA A 14 54.15 18.44 13.17
CA ALA A 14 53.69 18.43 14.58
C ALA A 14 52.35 19.26 14.61
N GLY A 15 51.58 19.49 15.67
CA GLY A 15 51.57 19.07 17.08
C GLY A 15 50.26 19.54 17.79
N PRO A 16 49.96 19.15 19.05
CA PRO A 16 48.68 19.43 19.71
C PRO A 16 48.78 20.35 20.95
N LEU A 17 47.68 21.04 21.30
CA LEU A 17 47.49 21.66 22.63
C LEU A 17 46.06 21.50 23.18
N ARG A 18 46.01 21.13 24.46
CA ARG A 18 44.88 21.13 25.43
C ARG A 18 45.35 22.04 26.61
N PRO A 19 44.53 22.52 27.57
CA PRO A 19 43.73 21.65 28.46
C PRO A 19 42.42 22.30 29.00
N ALA A 20 41.85 21.69 30.06
CA ALA A 20 40.69 22.16 30.83
C ALA A 20 40.98 22.10 32.35
N SER A 21 40.33 22.94 33.18
CA SER A 21 40.37 22.86 34.67
C SER A 21 39.33 23.77 35.38
N GLY A 22 38.87 23.36 36.58
CA GLY A 22 38.08 24.16 37.57
C GLY A 22 36.59 23.80 37.63
N CYS A 23 36.04 23.07 38.63
CA CYS A 23 35.83 23.38 40.08
C CYS A 23 34.85 24.56 40.34
N ALA A 24 33.97 24.62 41.35
CA ALA A 24 33.29 23.72 42.31
C ALA A 24 32.60 24.63 43.38
N GLY A 25 31.44 24.25 43.96
CA GLY A 25 31.03 24.74 45.31
C GLY A 25 29.77 25.62 45.51
N ILE A 26 28.69 24.99 46.00
CA ILE A 26 27.87 25.31 47.21
C ILE A 26 27.53 26.79 47.56
N ALA A 27 26.23 27.10 47.71
CA ALA A 27 25.63 27.76 48.91
C ALA A 27 24.08 27.81 48.90
N CYS A 28 23.44 27.56 50.05
CA CYS A 28 22.00 27.80 50.28
C CYS A 28 21.73 29.15 50.97
N GLY A 29 20.52 29.69 50.82
CA GLY A 29 19.99 30.80 51.62
C GLY A 29 18.51 30.63 51.96
N ARG A 30 18.17 30.57 53.26
CA ARG A 30 16.79 30.58 53.78
C ARG A 30 16.33 32.03 54.04
N ALA A 31 15.03 32.29 53.89
CA ALA A 31 14.30 33.25 54.73
C ALA A 31 12.81 32.84 54.80
N ALA A 32 12.14 33.14 55.92
CA ALA A 32 10.76 32.74 56.20
C ALA A 32 9.87 33.96 56.52
N GLY A 33 8.55 33.83 56.36
CA GLY A 33 7.58 34.87 56.72
C GLY A 33 6.12 34.47 56.49
N HIS A 34 5.39 34.24 57.57
CA HIS A 34 3.93 34.10 57.67
C HIS A 34 3.38 35.33 58.45
N PRO A 35 2.07 35.49 58.69
CA PRO A 35 0.87 35.15 57.90
C PRO A 35 -0.10 36.39 57.79
N GLY A 36 -1.30 36.26 57.20
CA GLY A 36 -2.37 37.23 57.51
C GLY A 36 -3.54 37.45 56.55
N ASP A 37 -4.71 36.99 57.01
CA ASP A 37 -6.05 37.62 56.90
C ASP A 37 -6.98 37.41 55.67
N ARG A 38 -8.28 37.46 56.00
CA ARG A 38 -9.47 37.13 55.21
C ARG A 38 -9.90 38.30 54.33
N ARG A 39 -10.61 37.99 53.23
CA ARG A 39 -11.97 38.51 52.96
C ARG A 39 -12.61 37.86 51.74
N GLN A 40 -13.88 37.44 51.90
CA GLN A 40 -14.80 37.32 50.78
C GLN A 40 -15.18 38.73 50.31
N LEU A 41 -15.36 38.93 49.01
CA LEU A 41 -16.35 39.88 48.52
C LEU A 41 -16.87 39.46 47.14
N LEU A 42 -18.19 39.41 47.02
CA LEU A 42 -18.92 39.05 45.81
C LEU A 42 -19.64 40.31 45.34
N VAL A 43 -19.27 40.88 44.19
CA VAL A 43 -19.95 42.05 43.61
C VAL A 43 -20.12 41.83 42.11
N HIS A 44 -21.34 42.12 41.65
CA HIS A 44 -21.84 41.90 40.30
C HIS A 44 -22.34 43.25 39.76
N VAL A 45 -21.73 43.81 38.70
CA VAL A 45 -22.30 44.96 37.97
C VAL A 45 -22.13 44.83 36.46
N SER A 46 -23.22 45.16 35.79
CA SER A 46 -23.58 45.07 34.38
C SER A 46 -22.96 46.15 33.47
N GLY A 47 -22.84 45.82 32.17
CA GLY A 47 -22.99 46.78 31.05
C GLY A 47 -21.77 47.66 30.70
N CYS A 48 -21.73 48.35 29.56
CA CYS A 48 -22.59 48.32 28.35
C CYS A 48 -21.88 49.08 27.19
N ALA A 49 -22.35 48.92 25.94
CA ALA A 49 -22.02 49.75 24.74
C ALA A 49 -20.55 49.75 24.25
N SER A 50 -20.20 50.06 22.99
CA SER A 50 -20.86 50.13 21.65
C SER A 50 -19.71 50.09 20.60
N ARG A 51 -19.83 49.73 19.31
CA ARG A 51 -20.68 50.17 18.17
C ARG A 51 -20.61 49.06 17.08
N ALA A 52 -21.64 48.73 16.31
CA ALA A 52 -22.21 49.48 15.15
C ALA A 52 -21.17 49.67 14.00
N THR A 53 -21.45 49.49 12.69
CA THR A 53 -22.71 49.19 11.96
C THR A 53 -22.44 48.83 10.48
N HIS A 54 -23.49 48.34 9.79
CA HIS A 54 -23.74 48.10 8.34
C HIS A 54 -23.52 46.66 7.82
N ARG A 55 -24.50 45.89 7.32
CA ARG A 55 -25.84 46.14 6.70
C ARG A 55 -25.73 46.90 5.37
N ASN A 56 -25.88 46.26 4.21
CA ASN A 56 -27.14 45.93 3.48
C ASN A 56 -26.75 45.29 2.11
N GLN A 57 -27.58 44.64 1.27
CA GLN A 57 -28.98 44.16 1.34
C GLN A 57 -29.25 43.09 0.24
N LEU A 58 -30.20 42.19 0.50
CA LEU A 58 -30.97 41.41 -0.51
C LEU A 58 -32.09 42.30 -1.11
N PRO A 59 -32.64 42.00 -2.31
CA PRO A 59 -33.84 41.12 -2.45
C PRO A 59 -33.89 40.34 -3.81
N ALA A 60 -34.84 39.45 -4.14
CA ALA A 60 -35.74 38.53 -3.38
C ALA A 60 -36.46 37.57 -4.36
N GLY A 61 -37.09 36.48 -3.86
CA GLY A 61 -38.03 35.63 -4.62
C GLY A 61 -38.17 34.18 -4.10
N LEU A 62 -38.87 33.90 -3.00
CA LEU A 62 -40.28 33.42 -2.94
C LEU A 62 -40.55 32.10 -3.71
N ARG A 63 -40.85 30.95 -3.06
CA ARG A 63 -42.05 30.71 -2.22
C ARG A 63 -41.98 29.45 -1.30
N MET A 64 -42.65 29.56 -0.14
CA MET A 64 -43.49 28.57 0.57
C MET A 64 -42.95 27.15 0.87
N ARG A 65 -42.69 26.82 2.16
CA ARG A 65 -43.60 26.22 3.18
C ARG A 65 -43.75 24.69 3.06
N SER A 66 -43.81 23.88 4.13
CA SER A 66 -43.53 24.08 5.57
C SER A 66 -43.70 22.77 6.34
N ARG A 67 -42.92 22.58 7.43
CA ARG A 67 -43.20 21.75 8.63
C ARG A 67 -43.46 20.24 8.41
N SER A 68 -42.58 19.32 8.84
CA SER A 68 -42.19 18.94 10.21
C SER A 68 -43.25 18.13 10.99
N ALA A 69 -43.00 16.83 11.20
CA ALA A 69 -43.12 16.13 12.50
C ALA A 69 -42.76 14.63 12.36
N SER A 70 -41.89 14.14 13.23
CA SER A 70 -41.74 12.72 13.60
C SER A 70 -42.91 12.25 14.46
N TRP A 71 -43.21 10.93 14.52
CA TRP A 71 -43.50 10.16 15.76
C TRP A 71 -43.66 8.65 15.45
N LEU A 72 -43.16 7.81 16.36
CA LEU A 72 -43.34 6.34 16.47
C LEU A 72 -44.56 6.02 17.40
N PRO A 73 -44.86 4.78 17.88
CA PRO A 73 -44.52 3.41 17.43
C PRO A 73 -45.72 2.41 17.36
N GLY A 74 -45.47 1.18 16.89
CA GLY A 74 -45.83 -0.06 17.60
C GLY A 74 -47.21 -0.74 17.41
N THR A 75 -47.21 -2.04 17.09
CA THR A 75 -47.87 -3.14 17.85
C THR A 75 -47.54 -4.51 17.23
N ALA A 76 -47.37 -5.52 18.10
CA ALA A 76 -47.27 -6.97 17.80
C ALA A 76 -48.67 -7.61 18.04
N PRO A 77 -48.89 -8.95 18.12
CA PRO A 77 -48.01 -10.13 18.01
C PRO A 77 -48.51 -11.16 16.97
N ALA A 78 -47.82 -12.29 16.71
CA ALA A 78 -47.97 -13.62 17.36
C ALA A 78 -47.79 -14.69 16.26
N ALA A 79 -47.54 -15.98 16.47
CA ALA A 79 -46.92 -16.77 17.55
C ALA A 79 -46.90 -18.25 17.07
N PHE A 80 -45.85 -19.03 17.38
CA PHE A 80 -45.80 -20.52 17.22
C PHE A 80 -45.95 -21.05 15.77
N ALA A 81 -45.59 -22.29 15.40
CA ALA A 81 -44.63 -23.29 15.88
C ALA A 81 -44.44 -24.27 14.69
N ASP A 82 -43.22 -24.58 14.24
CA ASP A 82 -42.38 -25.74 14.65
C ASP A 82 -42.76 -27.08 13.96
N ALA A 83 -41.81 -28.02 13.92
CA ALA A 83 -41.87 -29.37 13.36
C ALA A 83 -42.16 -29.48 11.84
N SER A 84 -41.16 -29.64 10.97
CA SER A 84 -40.35 -30.85 10.72
C SER A 84 -41.11 -32.02 10.06
N ASP A 85 -40.69 -32.44 8.87
CA ASP A 85 -40.15 -33.80 8.70
C ASP A 85 -39.23 -33.92 7.45
N ARG A 86 -38.33 -34.91 7.46
CA ARG A 86 -37.58 -35.44 6.32
C ARG A 86 -38.13 -36.82 5.97
N SER A 87 -38.28 -37.15 4.68
CA SER A 87 -37.81 -38.47 4.19
C SER A 87 -37.90 -38.63 2.67
N SER A 88 -37.14 -39.63 2.19
CA SER A 88 -37.19 -40.34 0.90
C SER A 88 -38.53 -40.35 0.16
N GLY A 89 -38.59 -40.45 -1.18
CA GLY A 89 -37.58 -40.88 -2.15
C GLY A 89 -38.15 -41.99 -3.07
N LYS A 90 -37.50 -42.22 -4.23
CA LYS A 90 -37.85 -43.20 -5.30
C LYS A 90 -39.12 -42.92 -6.14
N GLN A 91 -38.88 -42.56 -7.40
CA GLN A 91 -39.46 -43.09 -8.67
C GLN A 91 -39.10 -42.07 -9.77
N GLY A 92 -38.74 -42.42 -11.01
CA GLY A 92 -38.78 -43.72 -11.69
C GLY A 92 -39.61 -43.60 -12.98
N PHE A 93 -38.98 -43.79 -14.14
CA PHE A 93 -39.59 -43.92 -15.48
C PHE A 93 -40.28 -42.70 -16.14
N ALA A 94 -39.50 -41.96 -16.94
CA ALA A 94 -39.77 -41.48 -18.32
C ALA A 94 -38.64 -40.47 -18.67
N TYR A 95 -37.94 -40.47 -19.81
CA TYR A 95 -38.19 -41.01 -21.15
C TYR A 95 -36.94 -41.70 -21.72
N ARG A 96 -37.13 -42.71 -22.58
CA ARG A 96 -36.15 -43.15 -23.59
C ARG A 96 -36.80 -43.10 -24.97
N LEU A 97 -35.98 -42.99 -26.02
CA LEU A 97 -36.30 -43.07 -27.44
C LEU A 97 -36.88 -41.80 -28.11
N ALA A 98 -35.99 -40.84 -28.36
CA ALA A 98 -36.05 -40.01 -29.57
C ALA A 98 -34.65 -39.90 -30.20
N ARG A 99 -34.39 -40.78 -31.18
CA ARG A 99 -33.37 -40.73 -32.25
C ARG A 99 -32.00 -40.09 -31.97
N ALA A 100 -30.98 -40.93 -32.02
CA ALA A 100 -29.62 -40.52 -32.32
C ALA A 100 -29.50 -40.08 -33.79
N THR A 101 -29.16 -38.81 -34.02
CA THR A 101 -28.57 -38.29 -35.26
C THR A 101 -27.62 -37.15 -34.90
N LEU A 102 -26.52 -36.99 -35.65
CA LEU A 102 -25.49 -35.95 -35.51
C LEU A 102 -24.52 -36.10 -34.32
N LEU A 103 -23.58 -37.02 -34.48
CA LEU A 103 -22.24 -36.88 -33.93
C LEU A 103 -21.55 -35.65 -34.56
N ALA A 104 -21.57 -34.52 -33.86
CA ALA A 104 -20.69 -33.40 -34.13
C ALA A 104 -20.30 -32.76 -32.79
N SER A 105 -19.13 -33.13 -32.27
CA SER A 105 -18.54 -32.44 -31.13
C SER A 105 -18.33 -30.97 -31.50
N PRO A 106 -18.81 -29.99 -30.72
CA PRO A 106 -18.35 -28.62 -30.88
C PRO A 106 -16.88 -28.60 -30.41
N ALA A 107 -15.97 -28.78 -31.38
CA ALA A 107 -14.58 -28.42 -31.19
C ALA A 107 -14.56 -27.00 -30.63
N THR A 108 -13.83 -26.79 -29.53
CA THR A 108 -13.74 -25.49 -28.87
C THR A 108 -13.19 -24.48 -29.85
N ALA A 109 -14.10 -23.72 -30.49
CA ALA A 109 -13.76 -22.61 -31.35
C ALA A 109 -13.15 -21.54 -30.45
N THR A 110 -11.83 -21.59 -30.30
CA THR A 110 -11.04 -20.47 -29.82
C THR A 110 -11.18 -19.37 -30.86
N CYS A 111 -12.24 -18.57 -30.75
CA CYS A 111 -12.35 -17.32 -31.48
C CYS A 111 -11.01 -16.58 -31.30
N PRO A 112 -10.32 -16.23 -32.38
CA PRO A 112 -9.07 -15.50 -32.25
C PRO A 112 -9.40 -14.17 -31.58
N MET A 113 -9.01 -14.02 -30.30
CA MET A 113 -9.15 -12.74 -29.61
C MET A 113 -8.52 -11.68 -30.50
N PRO A 114 -9.21 -10.54 -30.76
CA PRO A 114 -8.69 -9.50 -31.63
C PRO A 114 -7.28 -9.14 -31.18
N LEU A 115 -6.35 -9.03 -32.14
CA LEU A 115 -4.91 -8.81 -31.88
C LEU A 115 -4.66 -7.75 -30.80
N ARG A 116 -5.47 -6.68 -30.82
CA ARG A 116 -5.53 -5.64 -29.80
C ARG A 116 -5.63 -6.15 -28.36
N GLN A 117 -6.55 -7.06 -28.02
CA GLN A 117 -6.69 -7.62 -26.67
C GLN A 117 -5.48 -8.47 -26.26
N ARG A 118 -4.85 -9.18 -27.20
CA ARG A 118 -3.57 -9.87 -26.93
C ARG A 118 -2.45 -8.87 -26.65
N LEU A 119 -2.39 -7.75 -27.39
CA LEU A 119 -1.41 -6.69 -27.13
C LEU A 119 -1.69 -5.92 -25.82
N GLU A 120 -2.96 -5.78 -25.42
CA GLU A 120 -3.36 -5.09 -24.18
C GLU A 120 -2.97 -5.87 -22.92
N ASN A 121 -2.92 -7.21 -22.96
CA ASN A 121 -2.63 -8.08 -21.80
C ASN A 121 -1.15 -8.52 -21.68
N LEU A 122 -0.26 -8.12 -22.58
CA LEU A 122 1.18 -8.43 -22.48
C LEU A 122 1.85 -7.64 -21.34
N PRO A 123 2.91 -8.17 -20.70
CA PRO A 123 3.80 -7.39 -19.83
C PRO A 123 4.37 -6.17 -20.55
N VAL A 124 4.58 -5.05 -19.83
CA VAL A 124 5.02 -3.77 -20.41
C VAL A 124 6.31 -3.92 -21.25
N GLY A 125 7.30 -4.66 -20.76
CA GLY A 125 8.53 -4.94 -21.50
C GLY A 125 8.32 -5.72 -22.81
N GLN A 126 7.37 -6.65 -22.84
CA GLN A 126 7.02 -7.38 -24.07
C GLN A 126 6.27 -6.48 -25.07
N LYS A 127 5.42 -5.56 -24.60
CA LYS A 127 4.79 -4.55 -25.48
C LYS A 127 5.82 -3.62 -26.11
N LEU A 128 6.77 -3.12 -25.32
CA LEU A 128 7.84 -2.23 -25.79
C LEU A 128 8.73 -2.93 -26.82
N LEU A 129 9.16 -4.16 -26.54
CA LEU A 129 9.94 -4.95 -27.49
C LEU A 129 9.14 -5.26 -28.76
N ALA A 130 7.85 -5.63 -28.66
CA ALA A 130 7.03 -5.87 -29.85
C ALA A 130 6.86 -4.61 -30.72
N ALA A 131 6.61 -3.46 -30.10
CA ALA A 131 6.48 -2.18 -30.81
C ALA A 131 7.79 -1.77 -31.52
N LEU A 132 8.93 -1.93 -30.83
CA LEU A 132 10.24 -1.59 -31.40
C LEU A 132 10.68 -2.58 -32.49
N LEU A 133 10.30 -3.86 -32.38
CA LEU A 133 10.49 -4.86 -33.44
C LEU A 133 9.67 -4.49 -34.70
N VAL A 134 8.39 -4.12 -34.53
CA VAL A 134 7.56 -3.67 -35.65
C VAL A 134 8.19 -2.45 -36.32
N LEU A 135 8.61 -1.44 -35.55
CA LEU A 135 9.30 -0.25 -36.08
C LEU A 135 10.60 -0.61 -36.82
N MET A 136 11.42 -1.49 -36.26
CA MET A 136 12.69 -1.91 -36.87
C MET A 136 12.45 -2.67 -38.17
N THR A 137 11.46 -3.56 -38.21
CA THR A 137 11.11 -4.32 -39.42
C THR A 137 10.52 -3.45 -40.53
N THR A 138 9.69 -2.43 -40.21
CA THR A 138 9.16 -1.52 -41.22
C THR A 138 10.26 -0.62 -41.80
N VAL A 139 11.12 -0.04 -40.97
CA VAL A 139 12.28 0.75 -41.42
C VAL A 139 13.22 -0.10 -42.29
N LEU A 140 13.52 -1.34 -41.87
CA LEU A 140 14.37 -2.27 -42.63
C LEU A 140 13.79 -2.64 -43.99
N LEU A 141 12.48 -2.88 -44.06
CA LEU A 141 11.78 -3.24 -45.29
C LEU A 141 11.73 -2.06 -46.27
N VAL A 142 11.42 -0.85 -45.79
CA VAL A 142 11.45 0.37 -46.59
C VAL A 142 12.88 0.63 -47.10
N ALA A 143 13.90 0.57 -46.22
CA ALA A 143 15.29 0.80 -46.60
C ALA A 143 15.79 -0.19 -47.67
N ASN A 144 15.47 -1.48 -47.56
CA ASN A 144 15.82 -2.46 -48.59
C ASN A 144 15.05 -2.24 -49.90
N LEU A 145 13.76 -1.92 -49.83
CA LEU A 145 12.97 -1.65 -51.04
C LEU A 145 13.47 -0.40 -51.77
N THR A 146 13.79 0.67 -51.05
CA THR A 146 14.43 1.88 -51.61
C THR A 146 15.81 1.57 -52.17
N PHE A 147 16.63 0.78 -51.50
CA PHE A 147 17.95 0.36 -52.00
C PHE A 147 17.84 -0.44 -53.31
N ILE A 148 16.97 -1.44 -53.37
CA ILE A 148 16.73 -2.26 -54.57
C ILE A 148 16.18 -1.40 -55.71
N SER A 149 15.23 -0.51 -55.43
CA SER A 149 14.65 0.41 -56.42
C SER A 149 15.69 1.39 -56.97
N ALA A 150 16.51 1.99 -56.11
CA ALA A 150 17.58 2.90 -56.52
C ALA A 150 18.66 2.17 -57.32
N ALA A 151 19.05 0.96 -56.91
CA ALA A 151 20.00 0.14 -57.64
C ALA A 151 19.47 -0.19 -59.05
N TYR A 152 18.23 -0.65 -59.16
CA TYR A 152 17.57 -0.93 -60.43
C TYR A 152 17.51 0.31 -61.34
N TYR A 153 17.06 1.45 -60.81
CA TYR A 153 16.94 2.71 -61.54
C TYR A 153 18.28 3.21 -62.08
N ILE A 154 19.31 3.27 -61.21
CA ILE A 154 20.67 3.68 -61.60
C ILE A 154 21.22 2.77 -62.70
N SER A 155 20.99 1.45 -62.62
CA SER A 155 21.50 0.52 -63.61
C SER A 155 20.78 0.64 -64.96
N GLN A 156 19.47 0.94 -64.97
CA GLN A 156 18.70 1.17 -66.19
C GLN A 156 19.12 2.46 -66.91
N GLU A 157 19.30 3.57 -66.19
CA GLU A 157 19.67 4.86 -66.80
C GLU A 157 21.16 5.00 -67.13
N ALA A 158 22.07 4.53 -66.28
CA ALA A 158 23.50 4.84 -66.43
C ALA A 158 24.24 3.88 -67.37
N MET A 159 23.94 2.57 -67.31
CA MET A 159 24.79 1.55 -67.96
C MET A 159 24.43 1.31 -69.43
N ALA A 160 23.14 1.26 -69.77
CA ALA A 160 22.69 0.95 -71.13
C ALA A 160 23.13 1.99 -72.19
N PRO A 161 22.83 3.31 -72.06
CA PRO A 161 23.15 4.27 -73.11
C PRO A 161 24.65 4.54 -73.27
N GLN A 162 25.44 4.49 -72.18
CA GLN A 162 26.89 4.71 -72.25
C GLN A 162 27.62 3.59 -73.00
N ALA A 163 27.20 2.34 -72.78
CA ALA A 163 27.73 1.20 -73.52
C ALA A 163 27.42 1.30 -75.01
N LEU A 164 26.17 1.62 -75.38
CA LEU A 164 25.77 1.76 -76.80
C LEU A 164 26.48 2.94 -77.49
N GLN A 165 26.65 4.08 -76.83
CA GLN A 165 27.37 5.21 -77.41
C GLN A 165 28.86 4.90 -77.63
N THR A 166 29.48 4.17 -76.71
CA THR A 166 30.88 3.74 -76.81
C THR A 166 31.06 2.72 -77.93
N ILE A 167 30.21 1.70 -77.97
CA ILE A 167 30.18 0.68 -79.04
C ILE A 167 29.92 1.35 -80.40
N GLY A 168 28.95 2.26 -80.49
CA GLY A 168 28.62 2.96 -81.73
C GLY A 168 29.76 3.84 -82.25
N ARG A 169 30.53 4.48 -81.35
CA ARG A 169 31.74 5.23 -81.70
C ARG A 169 32.88 4.31 -82.16
N LEU A 170 33.09 3.18 -81.50
CA LEU A 170 34.06 2.16 -81.92
C LEU A 170 33.72 1.59 -83.30
N ILE A 171 32.46 1.23 -83.55
CA ILE A 171 32.00 0.74 -84.85
C ILE A 171 32.15 1.83 -85.92
N SER A 172 31.93 3.11 -85.59
CA SER A 172 32.06 4.23 -86.54
C SER A 172 33.47 4.46 -87.10
N SER A 173 34.48 3.65 -86.75
CA SER A 173 35.83 3.71 -87.32
C SER A 173 35.92 3.18 -88.77
N ALA A 174 35.32 3.95 -89.70
CA ALA A 174 35.50 4.00 -91.15
C ALA A 174 35.49 2.68 -91.97
N ASN A 175 36.45 1.77 -91.76
CA ASN A 175 36.83 0.78 -92.77
C ASN A 175 35.97 -0.49 -92.85
N LEU A 176 35.22 -0.83 -91.78
CA LEU A 176 34.37 -2.04 -91.76
C LEU A 176 32.93 -1.75 -92.18
N ASN A 177 32.40 -0.56 -91.87
CA ASN A 177 31.00 -0.24 -92.13
C ASN A 177 30.71 0.04 -93.60
N GLU A 178 31.63 0.72 -94.30
CA GLU A 178 31.47 1.03 -95.73
C GLU A 178 31.29 -0.27 -96.54
N ARG A 179 32.09 -1.30 -96.23
CA ARG A 179 31.99 -2.63 -96.87
C ARG A 179 30.70 -3.37 -96.54
N ALA A 180 30.22 -3.27 -95.29
CA ALA A 180 29.03 -3.99 -94.84
C ALA A 180 27.74 -3.64 -95.62
N LEU A 181 27.70 -2.52 -96.35
CA LEU A 181 26.56 -2.11 -97.19
C LEU A 181 26.64 -2.57 -98.66
N TYR A 182 27.69 -3.29 -99.10
CA TYR A 182 27.78 -3.78 -100.49
C TYR A 182 27.27 -5.22 -100.69
N SER A 183 27.25 -6.03 -99.63
CA SER A 183 26.85 -7.44 -99.71
C SER A 183 26.16 -7.94 -98.43
N PRO A 184 25.09 -8.76 -98.54
CA PRO A 184 24.50 -9.46 -97.39
C PRO A 184 25.52 -10.31 -96.60
N ASP A 185 26.54 -10.88 -97.27
CA ASP A 185 27.58 -11.66 -96.60
C ASP A 185 28.52 -10.78 -95.76
N GLU A 186 28.80 -9.55 -96.21
CA GLU A 186 29.60 -8.57 -95.46
C GLU A 186 28.81 -7.96 -94.30
N ALA A 187 27.52 -7.67 -94.50
CA ALA A 187 26.58 -7.31 -93.44
C ALA A 187 26.53 -8.39 -92.35
N ARG A 188 26.42 -9.67 -92.76
CA ARG A 188 26.40 -10.83 -91.85
C ARG A 188 27.74 -11.02 -91.12
N ALA A 189 28.86 -10.70 -91.75
CA ALA A 189 30.18 -10.71 -91.10
C ALA A 189 30.26 -9.64 -90.00
N LEU A 190 29.85 -8.40 -90.27
CA LEU A 190 29.80 -7.31 -89.28
C LEU A 190 28.90 -7.68 -88.10
N LEU A 191 27.65 -8.12 -88.35
CA LEU A 191 26.73 -8.49 -87.28
C LEU A 191 27.21 -9.70 -86.46
N LYS A 192 28.00 -10.61 -87.06
CA LYS A 192 28.64 -11.72 -86.34
C LYS A 192 29.75 -11.23 -85.39
N GLU A 193 30.50 -10.20 -85.78
CA GLU A 193 31.47 -9.53 -84.91
C GLU A 193 30.76 -8.78 -83.76
N LEU A 194 29.68 -8.06 -84.06
CA LEU A 194 28.84 -7.40 -83.05
C LEU A 194 28.27 -8.37 -82.01
N ARG A 195 28.06 -9.64 -82.38
CA ARG A 195 27.61 -10.69 -81.45
C ARG A 195 28.61 -11.00 -80.32
N SER A 196 29.89 -10.61 -80.47
CA SER A 196 30.88 -10.77 -79.40
C SER A 196 30.70 -9.75 -78.24
N TYR A 197 29.95 -8.66 -78.47
CA TYR A 197 29.68 -7.63 -77.48
C TYR A 197 28.43 -7.96 -76.67
N GLY A 198 28.63 -8.50 -75.46
CA GLY A 198 27.56 -8.92 -74.55
C GLY A 198 26.44 -7.90 -74.25
N PRO A 199 26.66 -6.57 -74.24
CA PRO A 199 25.59 -5.58 -74.02
C PRO A 199 24.58 -5.42 -75.18
N LEU A 200 24.79 -6.06 -76.33
CA LEU A 200 23.90 -5.97 -77.49
C LEU A 200 22.88 -7.11 -77.52
N ARG A 201 21.59 -6.78 -77.34
CA ARG A 201 20.48 -7.74 -77.47
C ARG A 201 20.19 -8.07 -78.93
N ALA A 202 20.15 -7.04 -79.77
CA ALA A 202 19.89 -7.17 -81.19
C ALA A 202 20.56 -6.04 -81.97
N ALA A 203 20.80 -6.28 -83.26
CA ALA A 203 21.23 -5.25 -84.20
C ALA A 203 20.73 -5.57 -85.61
N ALA A 204 20.48 -4.55 -86.42
CA ALA A 204 20.12 -4.69 -87.82
C ALA A 204 20.85 -3.66 -88.68
N LEU A 205 21.28 -4.07 -89.86
CA LEU A 205 21.83 -3.19 -90.88
C LEU A 205 20.77 -2.97 -91.97
N TYR A 206 20.52 -1.71 -92.29
CA TYR A 206 19.63 -1.27 -93.35
C TYR A 206 20.46 -0.63 -94.47
N ASP A 207 20.15 -0.99 -95.72
CA ASP A 207 20.73 -0.36 -96.91
C ASP A 207 20.20 1.06 -97.09
N ASN A 208 20.72 1.74 -98.10
CA ASN A 208 20.41 3.12 -98.45
C ASN A 208 18.91 3.33 -98.76
N ASP A 209 18.22 2.33 -99.33
CA ASP A 209 16.77 2.35 -99.59
C ASP A 209 15.93 2.20 -98.31
N GLY A 210 16.58 1.91 -97.19
CA GLY A 210 15.94 1.64 -95.90
C GLY A 210 15.47 0.20 -95.72
N GLU A 211 15.74 -0.70 -96.66
CA GLU A 211 15.48 -2.14 -96.53
C GLU A 211 16.51 -2.81 -95.61
N ARG A 212 16.06 -3.74 -94.76
CA ARG A 212 16.96 -4.47 -93.85
C ARG A 212 17.73 -5.56 -94.59
N LEU A 213 19.06 -5.39 -94.69
CA LEU A 213 19.99 -6.37 -95.26
C LEU A 213 20.09 -7.62 -94.37
N GLU A 214 20.38 -7.41 -93.08
CA GLU A 214 20.63 -8.48 -92.11
C GLU A 214 20.22 -8.11 -90.69
N GLN A 215 19.99 -9.12 -89.85
CA GLN A 215 19.71 -8.94 -88.43
C GLN A 215 20.47 -9.96 -87.56
N MET A 216 20.87 -9.52 -86.36
CA MET A 216 21.31 -10.39 -85.27
C MET A 216 20.45 -10.21 -84.03
N HIS A 217 20.30 -11.29 -83.27
CA HIS A 217 19.70 -11.31 -81.96
C HIS A 217 20.49 -12.26 -81.03
N GLN A 218 20.40 -12.00 -79.72
CA GLN A 218 20.91 -12.83 -78.64
C GLN A 218 19.76 -13.15 -77.69
N GLY A 219 19.63 -14.40 -77.22
CA GLY A 219 18.49 -14.79 -76.38
C GLY A 219 17.15 -14.80 -77.14
N GLU A 220 16.11 -14.25 -76.53
CA GLU A 220 14.76 -14.17 -77.10
C GLU A 220 14.75 -13.45 -78.46
N SER A 221 13.98 -13.99 -79.42
CA SER A 221 13.88 -13.44 -80.77
C SER A 221 13.15 -12.10 -80.76
N LEU A 222 13.87 -11.03 -81.06
CA LEU A 222 13.30 -9.69 -81.23
C LEU A 222 13.14 -9.41 -82.73
N GLU A 223 11.89 -9.28 -83.20
CA GLU A 223 11.63 -8.86 -84.57
C GLU A 223 11.87 -7.36 -84.70
N LEU A 224 12.93 -7.01 -85.43
CA LEU A 224 13.23 -5.64 -85.82
C LEU A 224 12.38 -5.24 -87.03
N PRO A 225 12.18 -3.93 -87.31
CA PRO A 225 11.53 -3.46 -88.53
C PRO A 225 12.17 -4.02 -89.80
N ARG A 226 11.38 -4.20 -90.86
CA ARG A 226 11.90 -4.53 -92.19
C ARG A 226 12.35 -3.28 -92.94
N HIS A 227 11.56 -2.21 -92.86
CA HIS A 227 11.90 -0.91 -93.41
C HIS A 227 12.31 0.07 -92.30
N PHE A 228 13.33 0.88 -92.57
CA PHE A 228 13.79 1.94 -91.69
C PHE A 228 12.70 3.01 -91.42
N LYS A 229 11.75 3.20 -92.35
CA LYS A 229 10.62 4.12 -92.19
C LYS A 229 9.68 3.76 -91.03
N ASP A 230 9.59 2.46 -90.70
CA ASP A 230 8.76 1.97 -89.60
C ASP A 230 9.46 2.09 -88.24
N MET A 231 10.74 2.48 -88.22
CA MET A 231 11.60 2.45 -87.03
C MET A 231 11.16 3.39 -85.92
N ASP A 232 10.71 4.61 -86.22
CA ASP A 232 10.27 5.53 -85.16
C ASP A 232 8.98 5.05 -84.48
N ASN A 233 8.06 4.44 -85.22
CA ASN A 233 6.88 3.78 -84.64
C ASN A 233 7.29 2.57 -83.79
N TRP A 234 8.23 1.76 -84.27
CA TRP A 234 8.76 0.61 -83.52
C TRP A 234 9.48 1.04 -82.23
N ARG A 235 10.25 2.14 -82.26
CA ARG A 235 10.92 2.73 -81.08
C ARG A 235 9.94 3.31 -80.06
N LEU A 236 8.71 3.65 -80.45
CA LEU A 236 7.63 4.03 -79.52
C LEU A 236 6.98 2.80 -78.87
N THR A 237 7.01 1.64 -79.52
CA THR A 237 6.51 0.37 -78.96
C THR A 237 7.56 -0.41 -78.15
N GLU A 238 8.85 -0.16 -78.38
CA GLU A 238 9.97 -0.89 -77.77
C GLU A 238 10.59 -0.09 -76.60
N PHE A 239 10.48 -0.61 -75.39
CA PHE A 239 10.97 0.05 -74.17
C PHE A 239 12.49 -0.10 -73.93
N ARG A 240 13.20 -0.81 -74.81
CA ARG A 240 14.65 -1.01 -74.73
C ARG A 240 15.42 0.20 -75.28
N SER A 241 16.61 0.46 -74.73
CA SER A 241 17.48 1.52 -75.25
C SER A 241 17.93 1.17 -76.66
N THR A 242 17.63 2.05 -77.61
CA THR A 242 17.92 1.90 -79.05
C THR A 242 18.81 3.04 -79.52
N GLN A 243 19.86 2.71 -80.27
CA GLN A 243 20.71 3.70 -80.91
C GLN A 243 20.79 3.43 -82.41
N VAL A 244 20.67 4.50 -83.19
CA VAL A 244 20.79 4.47 -84.65
C VAL A 244 22.08 5.17 -85.02
N ILE A 245 22.86 4.55 -85.91
CA ILE A 245 24.13 5.07 -86.41
C ILE A 245 24.02 5.16 -87.94
N THR A 246 24.28 6.33 -88.50
CA THR A 246 24.41 6.52 -89.94
C THR A 246 25.72 5.93 -90.43
N VAL A 247 25.65 5.03 -91.41
CA VAL A 247 26.82 4.42 -92.05
C VAL A 247 27.03 5.10 -93.41
N PRO A 248 28.14 5.84 -93.61
CA PRO A 248 28.47 6.41 -94.92
C PRO A 248 28.88 5.31 -95.92
N LYS A 249 28.58 5.54 -97.20
CA LYS A 249 28.82 4.62 -98.31
C LYS A 249 29.27 5.39 -99.57
N GLY A 250 30.52 5.86 -99.59
CA GLY A 250 30.99 6.78 -100.63
C GLY A 250 30.09 8.02 -100.80
N ASP A 251 29.70 8.29 -102.06
CA ASP A 251 28.75 9.36 -102.45
C ASP A 251 27.27 8.91 -102.47
N GLU A 252 26.96 7.67 -102.10
CA GLU A 252 25.57 7.19 -102.02
C GLU A 252 24.87 7.69 -100.73
N PRO A 253 23.53 7.80 -100.70
CA PRO A 253 22.79 8.04 -99.46
C PRO A 253 23.19 7.02 -98.38
N PRO A 254 23.42 7.44 -97.13
CA PRO A 254 23.97 6.56 -96.10
C PRO A 254 22.98 5.49 -95.66
N GLY A 255 23.49 4.27 -95.43
CA GLY A 255 22.75 3.22 -94.74
C GLY A 255 22.63 3.48 -93.24
N HIS A 256 21.92 2.59 -92.54
CA HIS A 256 21.65 2.74 -91.11
C HIS A 256 21.93 1.46 -90.31
N LEU A 257 22.67 1.58 -89.23
CA LEU A 257 22.88 0.51 -88.25
C LEU A 257 22.04 0.80 -87.00
N LEU A 258 21.07 -0.08 -86.72
CA LEU A 258 20.30 -0.08 -85.49
C LEU A 258 20.96 -1.00 -84.46
N LEU A 259 21.23 -0.48 -83.26
CA LEU A 259 21.71 -1.23 -82.09
C LEU A 259 20.63 -1.21 -81.00
N VAL A 260 20.37 -2.37 -80.38
CA VAL A 260 19.41 -2.54 -79.29
C VAL A 260 20.13 -3.10 -78.06
N ALA A 261 20.03 -2.37 -76.95
CA ALA A 261 20.66 -2.74 -75.69
C ALA A 261 20.01 -3.98 -75.03
N SER A 262 20.81 -4.74 -74.29
CA SER A 262 20.29 -5.65 -73.27
C SER A 262 19.75 -4.85 -72.08
N SER A 263 18.45 -4.96 -71.81
CA SER A 263 17.86 -4.55 -70.52
C SER A 263 18.07 -5.59 -69.41
N GLU A 264 18.68 -6.73 -69.72
CA GLU A 264 19.08 -7.74 -68.75
C GLU A 264 20.32 -7.25 -67.99
N LEU A 265 20.21 -7.19 -66.66
CA LEU A 265 21.30 -6.77 -65.79
C LEU A 265 22.39 -7.87 -65.75
N PRO A 266 23.69 -7.52 -65.74
CA PRO A 266 24.74 -8.52 -65.60
C PRO A 266 24.54 -9.39 -64.35
N PRO A 267 24.80 -10.72 -64.39
CA PRO A 267 24.61 -11.61 -63.23
C PRO A 267 25.33 -11.13 -61.95
N ALA A 268 26.49 -10.47 -62.13
CA ALA A 268 27.24 -9.82 -61.05
C ALA A 268 26.43 -8.77 -60.27
N PHE A 269 25.51 -8.06 -60.94
CA PHE A 269 24.64 -7.07 -60.33
C PHE A 269 23.61 -7.72 -59.39
N TYR A 270 22.91 -8.76 -59.83
CA TYR A 270 21.98 -9.51 -58.98
C TYR A 270 22.68 -10.10 -57.75
N THR A 271 23.87 -10.70 -57.93
CA THR A 271 24.64 -11.23 -56.79
C THR A 271 25.16 -10.14 -55.86
N GLY A 272 25.55 -8.97 -56.39
CA GLY A 272 25.97 -7.81 -55.61
C GLY A 272 24.83 -7.21 -54.78
N THR A 273 23.66 -6.99 -55.39
CA THR A 273 22.47 -6.49 -54.69
C THR A 273 22.00 -7.48 -53.63
N LEU A 274 21.96 -8.79 -53.95
CA LEU A 274 21.51 -9.82 -53.01
C LEU A 274 22.46 -9.96 -51.81
N THR A 275 23.78 -9.93 -52.03
CA THR A 275 24.77 -9.98 -50.93
C THR A 275 24.75 -8.72 -50.09
N ALA A 276 24.54 -7.54 -50.68
CA ALA A 276 24.35 -6.28 -49.95
C ALA A 276 23.08 -6.31 -49.08
N SER A 277 21.92 -6.70 -49.63
CA SER A 277 20.67 -6.84 -48.87
C SER A 277 20.78 -7.89 -47.75
N LEU A 278 21.47 -9.00 -47.98
CA LEU A 278 21.75 -9.99 -46.94
C LEU A 278 22.64 -9.42 -45.83
N GLY A 279 23.67 -8.63 -46.18
CA GLY A 279 24.50 -7.90 -45.22
C GLY A 279 23.71 -6.92 -44.37
N ILE A 280 22.82 -6.13 -44.99
CA ILE A 280 21.91 -5.20 -44.31
C ILE A 280 20.98 -5.96 -43.35
N LEU A 281 20.43 -7.11 -43.77
CA LEU A 281 19.58 -7.95 -42.94
C LEU A 281 20.34 -8.50 -41.71
N VAL A 282 21.51 -9.08 -41.91
CA VAL A 282 22.35 -9.63 -40.83
C VAL A 282 22.74 -8.53 -39.83
N PHE A 283 23.20 -7.38 -40.31
CA PHE A 283 23.55 -6.24 -39.45
C PHE A 283 22.34 -5.74 -38.64
N SER A 284 21.16 -5.69 -39.26
CA SER A 284 19.93 -5.24 -38.60
C SER A 284 19.43 -6.21 -37.54
N VAL A 285 19.60 -7.52 -37.75
CA VAL A 285 19.30 -8.55 -36.74
C VAL A 285 20.28 -8.47 -35.58
N LEU A 286 21.58 -8.26 -35.82
CA LEU A 286 22.56 -8.06 -34.76
C LEU A 286 22.27 -6.80 -33.94
N LEU A 287 21.95 -5.68 -34.60
CA LEU A 287 21.56 -4.43 -33.95
C LEU A 287 20.27 -4.61 -33.12
N TRP A 288 19.28 -5.33 -33.65
CA TRP A 288 18.07 -5.69 -32.91
C TRP A 288 18.38 -6.49 -31.64
N LEU A 289 19.25 -7.51 -31.71
CA LEU A 289 19.64 -8.30 -30.54
C LEU A 289 20.34 -7.46 -29.46
N VAL A 290 21.19 -6.51 -29.85
CA VAL A 290 21.84 -5.56 -28.92
C VAL A 290 20.80 -4.65 -28.26
N VAL A 291 19.92 -4.01 -29.04
CA VAL A 291 18.88 -3.12 -28.51
C VAL A 291 17.89 -3.87 -27.61
N ALA A 292 17.43 -5.05 -28.01
CA ALA A 292 16.53 -5.88 -27.22
C ALA A 292 17.17 -6.33 -25.89
N ARG A 293 18.47 -6.68 -25.89
CA ARG A 293 19.22 -6.98 -24.67
C ARG A 293 19.33 -5.76 -23.76
N GLN A 294 19.57 -4.57 -24.31
CA GLN A 294 19.68 -3.33 -23.55
C GLN A 294 18.34 -2.93 -22.91
N ILE A 295 17.25 -2.94 -23.68
CA ILE A 295 15.89 -2.67 -23.18
C ILE A 295 15.46 -3.69 -22.11
N ARG A 296 15.81 -4.97 -22.29
CA ARG A 296 15.53 -5.99 -21.27
C ARG A 296 16.23 -5.64 -19.95
N ARG A 297 17.53 -5.35 -19.98
CA ARG A 297 18.36 -5.13 -18.78
C ARG A 297 18.09 -3.78 -18.09
N LEU A 298 17.88 -2.70 -18.86
CA LEU A 298 17.68 -1.36 -18.28
C LEU A 298 16.24 -1.09 -17.84
N ILE A 299 15.24 -1.67 -18.51
CA ILE A 299 13.83 -1.33 -18.29
C ILE A 299 13.01 -2.53 -17.83
N THR A 300 13.08 -3.65 -18.54
CA THR A 300 12.16 -4.78 -18.29
C THR A 300 12.47 -5.54 -17.01
N GLU A 301 13.76 -5.76 -16.72
CA GLU A 301 14.23 -6.55 -15.58
C GLU A 301 14.01 -5.82 -14.24
N PRO A 302 14.33 -4.52 -14.06
CA PRO A 302 14.01 -3.78 -12.83
C PRO A 302 12.50 -3.66 -12.56
N ILE A 303 11.68 -3.43 -13.60
CA ILE A 303 10.22 -3.37 -13.46
C ILE A 303 9.66 -4.73 -13.03
N TYR A 304 10.19 -5.83 -13.55
CA TYR A 304 9.77 -7.18 -13.15
C TYR A 304 10.19 -7.51 -11.71
N GLN A 305 11.39 -7.12 -11.28
CA GLN A 305 11.83 -7.26 -9.89
C GLN A 305 10.90 -6.49 -8.92
N LEU A 306 10.51 -5.26 -9.26
CA LEU A 306 9.56 -4.46 -8.46
C LEU A 306 8.16 -5.08 -8.41
N GLU A 307 7.69 -5.68 -9.51
CA GLU A 307 6.39 -6.35 -9.59
C GLU A 307 6.34 -7.62 -8.73
N GLU A 308 7.36 -8.49 -8.85
CA GLU A 308 7.44 -9.71 -8.04
C GLU A 308 7.67 -9.39 -6.55
N LEU A 309 8.49 -8.38 -6.23
CA LEU A 309 8.66 -7.90 -4.85
C LEU A 309 7.34 -7.38 -4.26
N SER A 310 6.56 -6.61 -5.02
CA SER A 310 5.24 -6.14 -4.60
C SER A 310 4.28 -7.30 -4.33
N ARG A 311 4.30 -8.33 -5.18
CA ARG A 311 3.52 -9.57 -4.98
C ARG A 311 4.00 -10.37 -3.77
N GLN A 312 5.32 -10.44 -3.53
CA GLN A 312 5.89 -11.12 -2.37
C GLN A 312 5.50 -10.41 -1.07
N VAL A 313 5.69 -9.10 -0.97
CA VAL A 313 5.28 -8.30 0.20
C VAL A 313 3.79 -8.46 0.48
N THR A 314 2.94 -8.44 -0.56
CA THR A 314 1.49 -8.61 -0.41
C THR A 314 1.09 -10.03 0.02
N ARG A 315 1.87 -11.05 -0.34
CA ARG A 315 1.57 -12.46 -0.02
C ARG A 315 2.13 -12.92 1.32
N GLU A 316 3.30 -12.41 1.71
CA GLU A 316 4.04 -12.83 2.91
C GLU A 316 3.91 -11.83 4.06
N GLU A 317 3.30 -10.65 3.82
CA GLU A 317 3.21 -9.51 4.75
C GLU A 317 4.58 -9.07 5.30
N ASN A 318 5.67 -9.43 4.60
CA ASN A 318 7.04 -9.20 5.03
C ASN A 318 7.54 -7.82 4.58
N TYR A 319 7.19 -6.80 5.36
CA TYR A 319 7.59 -5.41 5.09
C TYR A 319 9.09 -5.13 5.29
N ALA A 320 9.92 -6.09 5.69
CA ALA A 320 11.38 -5.93 5.79
C ALA A 320 12.10 -6.12 4.44
N LEU A 321 11.43 -6.66 3.42
CA LEU A 321 11.98 -6.79 2.06
C LEU A 321 12.23 -5.40 1.44
N ARG A 322 13.20 -5.29 0.53
CA ARG A 322 13.56 -4.04 -0.15
C ARG A 322 13.89 -4.29 -1.61
N ALA A 323 13.56 -3.32 -2.47
CA ALA A 323 14.01 -3.31 -3.86
C ALA A 323 15.51 -3.03 -3.91
N GLU A 324 16.21 -3.72 -4.83
CA GLU A 324 17.63 -3.48 -5.08
C GLU A 324 17.89 -2.04 -5.53
N PRO A 325 19.04 -1.43 -5.20
CA PRO A 325 19.40 -0.11 -5.70
C PRO A 325 19.47 -0.10 -7.24
N GLY A 326 18.56 0.65 -7.87
CA GLY A 326 18.49 0.80 -9.33
C GLY A 326 19.49 1.83 -9.87
N ASN A 327 19.30 2.21 -11.14
CA ASN A 327 20.02 3.36 -11.71
C ASN A 327 19.47 4.68 -11.14
N GLU A 328 20.16 5.78 -11.41
CA GLU A 328 19.69 7.15 -11.10
C GLU A 328 18.65 7.64 -12.15
N ASP A 329 17.60 6.85 -12.38
CA ASP A 329 16.51 7.10 -13.34
C ASP A 329 15.12 7.09 -12.65
N GLU A 330 14.05 7.29 -13.41
CA GLU A 330 12.67 7.27 -12.88
C GLU A 330 12.27 5.92 -12.28
N ILE A 331 12.89 4.81 -12.71
CA ILE A 331 12.64 3.47 -12.17
C ILE A 331 13.37 3.31 -10.82
N GLY A 332 14.59 3.84 -10.70
CA GLY A 332 15.31 3.94 -9.43
C GLY A 332 14.59 4.82 -8.41
N SER A 333 14.08 5.99 -8.83
CA SER A 333 13.28 6.87 -7.97
C SER A 333 11.97 6.20 -7.52
N LEU A 334 11.33 5.42 -8.40
CA LEU A 334 10.17 4.60 -8.03
C LEU A 334 10.54 3.51 -7.01
N ALA A 335 11.69 2.86 -7.15
CA ALA A 335 12.19 1.88 -6.18
C ALA A 335 12.50 2.51 -4.82
N GLU A 336 13.07 3.71 -4.78
CA GLU A 336 13.29 4.49 -3.55
C GLU A 336 11.97 4.89 -2.87
N ALA A 337 11.00 5.37 -3.65
CA ALA A 337 9.67 5.70 -3.15
C ALA A 337 8.94 4.47 -2.59
N PHE A 338 9.07 3.32 -3.24
CA PHE A 338 8.53 2.04 -2.78
C PHE A 338 9.21 1.58 -1.47
N ASN A 339 10.55 1.60 -1.40
CA ASN A 339 11.31 1.30 -0.18
C ASN A 339 10.96 2.25 0.98
N THR A 340 10.69 3.52 0.68
CA THR A 340 10.20 4.52 1.65
C THR A 340 8.80 4.18 2.15
N MET A 341 7.91 3.72 1.27
CA MET A 341 6.58 3.25 1.65
C MET A 341 6.65 2.03 2.58
N LEU A 342 7.44 1.01 2.22
CA LEU A 342 7.64 -0.18 3.06
C LEU A 342 8.20 0.18 4.44
N SER A 343 9.20 1.06 4.50
CA SER A 343 9.79 1.52 5.76
C SER A 343 8.77 2.27 6.66
N ARG A 344 7.82 3.00 6.07
CA ARG A 344 6.71 3.63 6.81
C ARG A 344 5.68 2.61 7.31
N ILE A 345 5.38 1.58 6.54
CA ILE A 345 4.46 0.50 6.94
C ILE A 345 5.08 -0.31 8.08
N GLU A 346 6.33 -0.73 7.94
CA GLU A 346 7.09 -1.46 8.96
C GLU A 346 7.17 -0.68 10.29
N ALA A 347 7.48 0.62 10.23
CA ALA A 347 7.48 1.49 11.40
C ALA A 347 6.09 1.61 12.05
N ARG A 348 5.01 1.66 11.24
CA ARG A 348 3.63 1.73 11.72
C ARG A 348 3.19 0.41 12.36
N GLU A 349 3.53 -0.74 11.79
CA GLU A 349 3.30 -2.06 12.39
C GLU A 349 4.03 -2.19 13.73
N GLN A 350 5.28 -1.75 13.81
CA GLN A 350 6.02 -1.77 15.08
C GLN A 350 5.39 -0.86 16.14
N GLN A 351 4.85 0.30 15.76
CA GLN A 351 4.09 1.18 16.66
C GLN A 351 2.77 0.54 17.09
N LEU A 352 2.02 -0.06 16.17
CA LEU A 352 0.75 -0.72 16.45
C LEU A 352 0.95 -1.90 17.41
N LYS A 353 2.02 -2.68 17.21
CA LYS A 353 2.42 -3.76 18.10
C LYS A 353 2.73 -3.25 19.51
N ARG A 354 3.59 -2.23 19.65
CA ARG A 354 3.90 -1.64 20.98
C ARG A 354 2.64 -1.14 21.68
N ALA A 355 1.79 -0.37 20.99
CA ALA A 355 0.54 0.13 21.57
C ALA A 355 -0.41 -1.00 21.99
N ARG A 356 -0.39 -2.15 21.30
CA ARG A 356 -1.14 -3.35 21.68
C ARG A 356 -0.53 -4.05 22.89
N ASP A 357 0.79 -4.20 22.93
CA ASP A 357 1.53 -4.80 24.04
C ASP A 357 1.34 -3.96 25.32
N ASP A 358 1.51 -2.63 25.24
CA ASP A 358 1.26 -1.66 26.33
C ASP A 358 -0.21 -1.73 26.83
N SER A 359 -1.16 -1.82 25.90
CA SER A 359 -2.60 -1.94 26.22
C SER A 359 -2.96 -3.28 26.86
N GLN A 360 -2.27 -4.36 26.52
CA GLN A 360 -2.45 -5.67 27.16
C GLN A 360 -1.85 -5.66 28.56
N GLU A 361 -0.65 -5.12 28.75
CA GLU A 361 -0.02 -5.01 30.07
C GLU A 361 -0.89 -4.18 31.03
N ALA A 362 -1.41 -3.03 30.58
CA ALA A 362 -2.32 -2.20 31.37
C ALA A 362 -3.65 -2.93 31.73
N TYR A 363 -4.16 -3.77 30.83
CA TYR A 363 -5.34 -4.61 31.10
C TYR A 363 -5.04 -5.67 32.17
N ASP A 364 -3.92 -6.38 32.04
CA ASP A 364 -3.52 -7.44 32.97
C ASP A 364 -3.25 -6.87 34.37
N GLN A 365 -2.59 -5.71 34.47
CA GLN A 365 -2.40 -4.97 35.72
C GLN A 365 -3.74 -4.55 36.36
N ALA A 366 -4.67 -4.02 35.56
CA ALA A 366 -6.00 -3.62 36.04
C ALA A 366 -6.82 -4.83 36.53
N GLN A 367 -6.72 -5.98 35.87
CA GLN A 367 -7.36 -7.21 36.32
C GLN A 367 -6.77 -7.69 37.66
N GLY A 368 -5.44 -7.72 37.79
CA GLY A 368 -4.77 -8.10 39.04
C GLY A 368 -5.19 -7.23 40.23
N LEU A 369 -5.21 -5.90 40.05
CA LEU A 369 -5.66 -4.97 41.07
C LEU A 369 -7.16 -5.15 41.41
N ALA A 370 -8.01 -5.45 40.42
CA ALA A 370 -9.42 -5.71 40.64
C ALA A 370 -9.65 -7.02 41.42
N GLU A 371 -8.82 -8.05 41.20
CA GLU A 371 -8.86 -9.30 41.97
C GLU A 371 -8.38 -9.09 43.41
N GLU A 372 -7.29 -8.37 43.63
CA GLU A 372 -6.82 -7.97 44.98
C GLU A 372 -7.88 -7.13 45.72
N THR A 373 -8.50 -6.18 45.03
CA THR A 373 -9.57 -5.34 45.58
C THR A 373 -10.79 -6.17 45.95
N ARG A 374 -11.21 -7.13 45.11
CA ARG A 374 -12.30 -8.07 45.41
C ARG A 374 -11.98 -8.97 46.61
N HIS A 375 -10.75 -9.48 46.70
CA HIS A 375 -10.31 -10.30 47.83
C HIS A 375 -10.32 -9.50 49.13
N THR A 376 -9.80 -8.26 49.09
CA THR A 376 -9.75 -7.35 50.25
C THR A 376 -11.15 -6.91 50.68
N ASN A 377 -12.04 -6.56 49.75
CA ASN A 377 -13.44 -6.25 50.05
C ASN A 377 -14.15 -7.44 50.69
N ARG A 378 -14.01 -8.66 50.15
CA ARG A 378 -14.58 -9.88 50.76
C ARG A 378 -14.05 -10.11 52.18
N LYS A 379 -12.76 -9.83 52.45
CA LYS A 379 -12.18 -9.92 53.80
C LYS A 379 -12.78 -8.88 54.74
N LEU A 380 -12.92 -7.64 54.29
CA LEU A 380 -13.55 -6.54 55.05
C LEU A 380 -15.03 -6.83 55.34
N GLU A 381 -15.79 -7.32 54.37
CA GLU A 381 -17.19 -7.76 54.56
C GLU A 381 -17.32 -8.83 55.65
N LEU A 382 -16.43 -9.83 55.64
CA LEU A 382 -16.38 -10.87 56.68
C LEU A 382 -16.03 -10.29 58.06
N GLU A 383 -15.05 -9.38 58.14
CA GLU A 383 -14.69 -8.73 59.40
C GLU A 383 -15.85 -7.89 59.96
N VAL A 384 -16.50 -7.08 59.12
CA VAL A 384 -17.67 -6.27 59.50
C VAL A 384 -18.83 -7.16 59.94
N GLN A 385 -19.09 -8.28 59.25
CA GLN A 385 -20.10 -9.25 59.70
C GLN A 385 -19.76 -9.88 61.07
N VAL A 386 -18.49 -10.17 61.34
CA VAL A 386 -18.05 -10.69 62.64
C VAL A 386 -18.19 -9.62 63.73
N ARG A 387 -17.71 -8.39 63.51
CA ARG A 387 -17.85 -7.27 64.45
C ARG A 387 -19.32 -7.00 64.78
N SER A 388 -20.18 -6.87 63.78
CA SER A 388 -21.62 -6.63 63.99
C SER A 388 -22.32 -7.77 64.75
N LYS A 389 -21.90 -9.03 64.57
CA LYS A 389 -22.38 -10.16 65.38
C LYS A 389 -21.91 -10.09 66.84
N ILE A 390 -20.67 -9.65 67.08
CA ILE A 390 -20.13 -9.45 68.43
C ILE A 390 -20.85 -8.29 69.12
N GLU A 391 -21.00 -7.14 68.46
CA GLU A 391 -21.74 -5.98 68.96
C GLU A 391 -23.17 -6.35 69.34
N LYS A 392 -23.94 -7.00 68.44
CA LYS A 392 -25.31 -7.45 68.75
C LYS A 392 -25.37 -8.41 69.93
N LYS A 393 -24.40 -9.32 70.06
CA LYS A 393 -24.32 -10.22 71.23
C LYS A 393 -23.99 -9.46 72.51
N LEU A 394 -23.10 -8.47 72.45
CA LEU A 394 -22.68 -7.66 73.59
C LEU A 394 -23.82 -6.75 74.06
N THR A 395 -24.50 -6.05 73.17
CA THR A 395 -25.69 -5.25 73.50
C THR A 395 -26.83 -6.13 74.02
N GLY A 396 -27.07 -7.30 73.42
CA GLY A 396 -28.06 -8.25 73.91
C GLY A 396 -27.74 -8.78 75.31
N PHE A 397 -26.46 -9.04 75.60
CA PHE A 397 -25.99 -9.45 76.92
C PHE A 397 -26.07 -8.32 77.95
N GLN A 398 -25.72 -7.08 77.58
CA GLN A 398 -25.88 -5.92 78.45
C GLN A 398 -27.35 -5.68 78.83
N ASN A 399 -28.25 -5.74 77.85
CA ASN A 399 -29.69 -5.61 78.10
C ASN A 399 -30.22 -6.73 79.00
N TYR A 400 -29.69 -7.95 78.85
CA TYR A 400 -30.03 -9.09 79.70
C TYR A 400 -29.54 -8.90 81.15
N LEU A 401 -28.30 -8.44 81.34
CA LEU A 401 -27.77 -8.11 82.67
C LEU A 401 -28.57 -7.00 83.36
N ASN A 402 -28.86 -5.90 82.65
CA ASN A 402 -29.71 -4.83 83.16
C ASN A 402 -31.10 -5.38 83.56
N SER A 403 -31.72 -6.21 82.71
CA SER A 403 -33.03 -6.82 82.99
C SER A 403 -33.02 -7.72 84.25
N ILE A 404 -31.94 -8.47 84.49
CA ILE A 404 -31.78 -9.27 85.71
C ILE A 404 -31.70 -8.35 86.94
N ILE A 405 -30.91 -7.29 86.85
CA ILE A 405 -30.60 -6.37 87.95
C ILE A 405 -31.82 -5.51 88.31
N ASP A 406 -32.58 -5.05 87.32
CA ASP A 406 -33.89 -4.40 87.50
C ASP A 406 -34.94 -5.33 88.10
N SER A 407 -34.87 -6.64 87.81
CA SER A 407 -35.76 -7.65 88.40
C SER A 407 -35.38 -8.05 89.83
N MET A 408 -34.30 -7.51 90.41
CA MET A 408 -33.94 -7.82 91.81
C MET A 408 -34.82 -7.03 92.79
N PRO A 409 -35.49 -7.69 93.76
CA PRO A 409 -36.43 -7.07 94.70
C PRO A 409 -35.73 -6.31 95.84
N SER A 410 -34.56 -5.72 95.57
CA SER A 410 -33.76 -4.96 96.52
C SER A 410 -33.07 -3.82 95.80
N ALA A 411 -33.11 -2.63 96.37
CA ALA A 411 -32.42 -1.46 95.82
C ALA A 411 -30.92 -1.73 95.72
N MET A 412 -30.42 -1.81 94.48
CA MET A 412 -29.02 -2.06 94.18
C MET A 412 -28.41 -0.84 93.48
N ILE A 413 -27.30 -0.38 94.04
CA ILE A 413 -26.59 0.81 93.62
C ILE A 413 -25.10 0.43 93.53
N ALA A 414 -24.50 0.55 92.35
CA ALA A 414 -23.06 0.44 92.18
C ALA A 414 -22.45 1.84 92.03
N LEU A 415 -21.26 2.01 92.59
CA LEU A 415 -20.51 3.26 92.60
C LEU A 415 -19.13 3.05 91.97
N ASP A 416 -18.50 4.11 91.47
CA ASP A 416 -17.07 4.12 91.15
C ASP A 416 -16.19 4.47 92.37
N GLU A 417 -14.87 4.45 92.17
CA GLU A 417 -13.86 4.83 93.16
C GLU A 417 -14.03 6.27 93.70
N GLN A 418 -14.75 7.14 92.98
CA GLN A 418 -15.03 8.53 93.35
C GLN A 418 -16.44 8.70 93.95
N LEU A 419 -17.19 7.61 94.17
CA LEU A 419 -18.56 7.54 94.70
C LEU A 419 -19.64 8.11 93.76
N TYR A 420 -19.40 8.12 92.46
CA TYR A 420 -20.41 8.39 91.44
C TYR A 420 -21.17 7.12 91.07
N VAL A 421 -22.46 7.24 90.80
CA VAL A 421 -23.33 6.12 90.45
C VAL A 421 -23.00 5.57 89.06
N THR A 422 -22.64 4.29 89.02
CA THR A 422 -22.38 3.51 87.79
C THR A 422 -23.50 2.52 87.46
N GLN A 423 -24.32 2.14 88.45
CA GLN A 423 -25.50 1.30 88.24
C GLN A 423 -26.62 1.64 89.23
N TRP A 424 -27.86 1.62 88.75
CA TRP A 424 -29.07 1.92 89.50
C TRP A 424 -30.18 1.01 89.01
N ASN A 425 -30.78 0.20 89.88
CA ASN A 425 -31.88 -0.68 89.46
C ASN A 425 -33.27 -0.05 89.69
N GLN A 426 -34.31 -0.70 89.17
CA GLN A 426 -35.70 -0.26 89.34
C GLN A 426 -36.08 -0.04 90.83
N GLU A 427 -35.64 -0.91 91.74
CA GLU A 427 -35.90 -0.75 93.18
C GLU A 427 -35.12 0.42 93.82
N ALA A 428 -33.93 0.76 93.32
CA ALA A 428 -33.20 1.97 93.73
C ALA A 428 -33.91 3.25 93.25
N THR A 429 -34.46 3.22 92.02
CA THR A 429 -35.34 4.29 91.50
C THR A 429 -36.59 4.41 92.37
N ALA A 430 -37.22 3.29 92.70
CA ALA A 430 -38.39 3.26 93.57
C ALA A 430 -38.07 3.76 95.00
N LEU A 431 -36.90 3.47 95.56
CA LEU A 431 -36.53 3.89 96.90
C LEU A 431 -36.15 5.38 96.99
N SER A 432 -35.38 5.88 96.03
CA SER A 432 -34.86 7.25 96.01
C SER A 432 -35.83 8.29 95.44
N GLY A 433 -36.64 7.91 94.45
CA GLY A 433 -37.41 8.83 93.62
C GLY A 433 -36.64 9.41 92.43
N THR A 434 -35.35 9.09 92.27
CA THR A 434 -34.48 9.56 91.17
C THR A 434 -34.36 8.47 90.10
N THR A 435 -34.55 8.81 88.82
CA THR A 435 -34.44 7.84 87.72
C THR A 435 -32.99 7.45 87.42
N LEU A 436 -32.77 6.30 86.77
CA LEU A 436 -31.43 5.85 86.34
C LEU A 436 -30.69 6.93 85.54
N ASP A 437 -31.36 7.58 84.57
CA ASP A 437 -30.75 8.60 83.71
C ASP A 437 -30.33 9.88 84.48
N GLU A 438 -31.04 10.21 85.57
CA GLU A 438 -30.72 11.33 86.46
C GLU A 438 -29.68 10.96 87.52
N ALA A 439 -29.64 9.69 87.95
CA ALA A 439 -28.71 9.18 88.94
C ALA A 439 -27.32 8.88 88.35
N LEU A 440 -27.24 8.38 87.11
CA LEU A 440 -25.99 7.99 86.46
C LEU A 440 -24.97 9.12 86.41
N ASN A 441 -23.72 8.81 86.74
CA ASN A 441 -22.61 9.77 86.82
C ASN A 441 -22.91 10.97 87.74
N GLN A 442 -23.81 10.83 88.72
CA GLN A 442 -23.94 11.74 89.86
C GLN A 442 -23.31 11.12 91.11
N PRO A 443 -22.74 11.94 92.02
CA PRO A 443 -22.35 11.46 93.35
C PRO A 443 -23.53 10.84 94.09
N ILE A 444 -23.31 9.73 94.81
CA ILE A 444 -24.37 9.00 95.53
C ILE A 444 -25.21 9.88 96.46
N PHE A 445 -24.58 10.89 97.09
CA PHE A 445 -25.28 11.81 98.00
C PHE A 445 -26.14 12.87 97.26
N LEU A 446 -26.05 12.98 95.94
CA LEU A 446 -26.98 13.77 95.12
C LEU A 446 -28.05 12.87 94.50
N ALA A 447 -27.67 11.69 94.00
CA ALA A 447 -28.62 10.72 93.43
C ALA A 447 -29.62 10.16 94.48
N PHE A 448 -29.18 10.01 95.74
CA PHE A 448 -30.02 9.60 96.86
C PHE A 448 -29.55 10.29 98.16
N GLU A 449 -29.98 11.54 98.34
CA GLU A 449 -29.61 12.46 99.45
C GLU A 449 -29.53 11.82 100.85
N PRO A 450 -30.43 10.91 101.30
CA PRO A 450 -30.31 10.22 102.58
C PRO A 450 -28.97 9.47 102.80
N MET A 451 -28.30 9.04 101.72
CA MET A 451 -26.99 8.39 101.76
C MET A 451 -25.86 9.31 102.25
N ARG A 452 -26.06 10.63 102.27
CA ARG A 452 -25.08 11.60 102.83
C ARG A 452 -24.65 11.23 104.25
N SER A 453 -25.59 10.74 105.06
CA SER A 453 -25.35 10.31 106.45
C SER A 453 -24.46 9.07 106.58
N PHE A 454 -24.41 8.23 105.53
CA PHE A 454 -23.65 6.97 105.51
C PHE A 454 -22.33 7.07 104.72
N LEU A 455 -22.02 8.22 104.10
CA LEU A 455 -20.75 8.45 103.39
C LEU A 455 -19.49 8.04 104.15
N PRO A 456 -19.34 8.28 105.48
CA PRO A 456 -18.15 7.81 106.21
C PRO A 456 -18.03 6.29 106.22
N GLN A 457 -19.14 5.57 106.27
CA GLN A 457 -19.19 4.11 106.34
C GLN A 457 -18.99 3.47 104.95
N ILE A 458 -19.48 4.12 103.89
CA ILE A 458 -19.19 3.74 102.50
C ILE A 458 -17.69 3.90 102.22
N LYS A 459 -17.11 5.06 102.54
CA LYS A 459 -15.65 5.28 102.40
C LYS A 459 -14.84 4.27 103.20
N HIS A 460 -15.24 3.99 104.44
CA HIS A 460 -14.57 3.00 105.29
C HIS A 460 -14.61 1.58 104.71
N THR A 461 -15.73 1.21 104.07
CA THR A 461 -15.91 -0.08 103.38
C THR A 461 -14.89 -0.22 102.25
N VAL A 462 -14.80 0.80 101.38
CA VAL A 462 -13.86 0.85 100.25
C VAL A 462 -12.40 0.88 100.74
N GLU A 463 -12.05 1.78 101.66
CA GLU A 463 -10.69 1.92 102.19
C GLU A 463 -10.17 0.63 102.85
N ARG A 464 -11.02 -0.06 103.63
CA ARG A 464 -10.65 -1.30 104.34
C ARG A 464 -10.92 -2.59 103.57
N HIS A 465 -11.52 -2.51 102.39
CA HIS A 465 -11.94 -3.66 101.59
C HIS A 465 -12.79 -4.67 102.40
N SER A 466 -13.69 -4.16 103.25
CA SER A 466 -14.45 -4.97 104.22
C SER A 466 -15.94 -4.63 104.20
N VAL A 467 -16.79 -5.64 104.03
CA VAL A 467 -18.26 -5.49 103.98
C VAL A 467 -18.80 -4.85 105.26
N THR A 468 -19.55 -3.76 105.12
CA THR A 468 -20.22 -3.08 106.25
C THR A 468 -21.72 -3.26 106.15
N LYS A 469 -22.35 -3.86 107.17
CA LYS A 469 -23.80 -4.09 107.24
C LYS A 469 -24.45 -3.23 108.33
N ILE A 470 -25.54 -2.57 107.99
CA ILE A 470 -26.41 -1.80 108.90
C ILE A 470 -27.76 -2.51 108.91
N GLU A 471 -28.11 -3.15 110.03
CA GLU A 471 -29.25 -4.08 110.04
C GLU A 471 -30.62 -3.39 109.95
N ARG A 472 -30.73 -2.13 110.39
CA ARG A 472 -31.97 -1.36 110.28
C ARG A 472 -31.71 0.13 110.08
N VAL A 473 -32.04 0.62 108.91
CA VAL A 473 -32.24 2.03 108.59
C VAL A 473 -33.73 2.25 108.33
N THR A 474 -34.26 3.39 108.78
CA THR A 474 -35.66 3.77 108.56
C THR A 474 -35.71 4.85 107.49
N TRP A 475 -36.36 4.55 106.38
CA TRP A 475 -36.68 5.51 105.34
C TRP A 475 -38.12 6.01 105.54
N ILE A 476 -38.35 7.30 105.34
CA ILE A 476 -39.70 7.89 105.34
C ILE A 476 -40.07 8.09 103.87
N LYS A 477 -41.13 7.44 103.41
CA LYS A 477 -41.63 7.59 102.04
C LYS A 477 -43.16 7.59 102.05
N ASN A 478 -43.76 8.66 101.51
CA ASN A 478 -45.21 8.87 101.47
C ASN A 478 -45.87 8.74 102.87
N ASP A 479 -45.28 9.36 103.89
CA ASP A 479 -45.64 9.25 105.32
C ASP A 479 -45.61 7.83 105.94
N GLU A 480 -45.22 6.79 105.20
CA GLU A 480 -44.91 5.47 105.76
C GLU A 480 -43.43 5.36 106.16
N SER A 481 -43.18 4.81 107.36
CA SER A 481 -41.84 4.40 107.79
C SER A 481 -41.53 3.00 107.27
N ARG A 482 -40.56 2.88 106.37
CA ARG A 482 -40.06 1.60 105.84
C ARG A 482 -38.70 1.29 106.44
N HIS A 483 -38.54 0.07 106.97
CA HIS A 483 -37.26 -0.41 107.47
C HIS A 483 -36.53 -1.21 106.40
N SER A 484 -35.23 -0.97 106.24
CA SER A 484 -34.37 -1.73 105.33
C SER A 484 -33.00 -1.96 105.97
N ALA A 485 -32.35 -3.07 105.63
CA ALA A 485 -30.94 -3.27 105.92
C ALA A 485 -30.11 -2.69 104.77
N LEU A 486 -29.04 -1.95 105.08
CA LEU A 486 -28.04 -1.55 104.08
C LEU A 486 -26.83 -2.47 104.22
N THR A 487 -26.28 -2.91 103.10
CA THR A 487 -25.01 -3.63 103.08
C THR A 487 -24.12 -3.01 102.02
N PHE A 488 -22.99 -2.47 102.46
CA PHE A 488 -21.96 -1.94 101.57
C PHE A 488 -20.94 -3.03 101.31
N TYR A 489 -20.75 -3.37 100.04
CA TYR A 489 -19.68 -4.24 99.57
C TYR A 489 -18.55 -3.35 99.03
N PRO A 490 -17.28 -3.70 99.31
CA PRO A 490 -16.12 -2.99 98.76
C PRO A 490 -15.92 -3.25 97.26
#